data_AF-A0A0J1FRZ1-F1
#
_entry.id   AF-A0A0J1FRZ1-F1
#
_cell.length_a   1.000
_cell.length_b   1.000
_cell.length_c   1.000
_cell.angle_alpha   90.00
_cell.angle_beta   90.00
_cell.angle_gamma   90.00
#
_symmetry.space_group_name_H-M   'P 1'
#
loop_
_entity.id
_entity.type
_entity.pdbx_description
1 polymer ?
#
loop_
_entity_poly.entity_id
_entity_poly.type
_entity_poly.pdbx_seq_one_letter_code
_entity_poly.pdbx_strand_id
1 'polypeptide(L)'
;MNCSEYENIKHFTYVEYCDYLQEKHGIGKYDYMTKSWNKNPKCTRTKEGLIAHHKYENCAIMLSKKEIAMLNPFEWQLAKNIVHCDYLEHLLLHVLICEYPSEEKNDFEAVSIGGIINFIVPELNDFYSGWITKQEWQKKCHELIKGNKDVYLTIIKRFKSSCKNNPFFSEDCLFKSFNEQYGLWSSKQNKSIYNDIKSL
;
A
#
# COMPACT_ATOMS: atom_id res chain seq x y z
N MET A 1 8.07 -9.14 1.64
CA MET A 1 7.75 -10.11 0.58
C MET A 1 8.88 -10.25 -0.45
N ASN A 2 9.32 -11.50 -0.71
CA ASN A 2 10.22 -11.86 -1.82
C ASN A 2 9.46 -12.68 -2.88
N CYS A 3 10.12 -13.08 -3.98
CA CYS A 3 9.46 -13.82 -5.08
C CYS A 3 8.87 -15.16 -4.62
N SER A 4 9.59 -15.94 -3.80
CA SER A 4 9.09 -17.23 -3.31
C SER A 4 7.85 -17.06 -2.45
N GLU A 5 7.82 -16.03 -1.60
CA GLU A 5 6.65 -15.70 -0.81
C GLU A 5 5.48 -15.31 -1.71
N TYR A 6 5.70 -14.41 -2.68
CA TYR A 6 4.67 -14.00 -3.63
C TYR A 6 4.05 -15.19 -4.37
N GLU A 7 4.86 -16.14 -4.84
CA GLU A 7 4.37 -17.32 -5.54
C GLU A 7 3.41 -18.17 -4.70
N ASN A 8 3.63 -18.24 -3.38
CA ASN A 8 2.77 -19.00 -2.46
C ASN A 8 1.44 -18.30 -2.16
N ILE A 9 1.44 -16.97 -2.13
CA ILE A 9 0.30 -16.15 -1.70
C ILE A 9 -0.45 -15.47 -2.84
N LYS A 10 0.04 -15.53 -4.09
CA LYS A 10 -0.56 -14.82 -5.24
C LYS A 10 -2.02 -15.20 -5.52
N HIS A 11 -2.47 -16.36 -5.03
CA HIS A 11 -3.85 -16.82 -5.21
C HIS A 11 -4.81 -16.40 -4.09
N PHE A 12 -4.30 -15.76 -3.04
CA PHE A 12 -5.12 -15.35 -1.91
C PHE A 12 -6.08 -14.23 -2.31
N THR A 13 -7.29 -14.31 -1.76
CA THR A 13 -8.23 -13.19 -1.67
C THR A 13 -7.66 -12.11 -0.74
N TYR A 14 -8.25 -10.92 -0.79
CA TYR A 14 -7.88 -9.83 0.12
C TYR A 14 -7.98 -10.23 1.61
N VAL A 15 -9.03 -10.98 1.98
CA VAL A 15 -9.25 -11.40 3.37
C VAL A 15 -8.22 -12.44 3.80
N GLU A 16 -8.00 -13.48 2.99
CA GLU A 16 -6.97 -14.49 3.25
C GLU A 16 -5.59 -13.86 3.38
N TYR A 17 -5.29 -12.87 2.54
CA TYR A 17 -4.02 -12.17 2.61
C TYR A 17 -3.87 -11.28 3.85
N CYS A 18 -4.94 -10.63 4.30
CA CYS A 18 -4.94 -9.94 5.59
C CYS A 18 -4.65 -10.91 6.75
N ASP A 19 -5.29 -12.07 6.75
CA ASP A 19 -5.13 -13.08 7.81
C ASP A 19 -3.71 -13.66 7.82
N TYR A 20 -3.17 -13.96 6.63
CA TYR A 20 -1.77 -14.35 6.45
C TYR A 20 -0.79 -13.32 7.03
N LEU A 21 -0.99 -12.03 6.74
CA LEU A 21 -0.11 -10.97 7.26
C LEU A 21 -0.24 -10.81 8.78
N GLN A 22 -1.43 -11.02 9.35
CA GLN A 22 -1.63 -11.03 10.80
C GLN A 22 -0.99 -12.24 11.48
N GLU A 23 -0.95 -13.40 10.82
CA GLU A 23 -0.19 -14.57 11.28
C GLU A 23 1.32 -14.30 11.21
N LYS A 24 1.80 -13.78 10.07
CA LYS A 24 3.21 -13.51 9.81
C LYS A 24 3.80 -12.46 10.75
N HIS A 25 3.12 -11.32 10.89
CA HIS A 25 3.65 -10.14 11.60
C HIS A 25 3.04 -9.96 12.98
N GLY A 26 2.01 -10.72 13.33
CA GLY A 26 1.23 -10.59 14.56
C GLY A 26 0.10 -9.55 14.46
N ILE A 27 -0.99 -9.81 15.18
CA ILE A 27 -2.14 -8.91 15.29
C ILE A 27 -1.72 -7.58 15.94
N GLY A 28 -2.36 -6.48 15.52
CA GLY A 28 -2.17 -5.16 16.11
C GLY A 28 -2.38 -5.17 17.64
N LYS A 29 -1.44 -4.56 18.37
CA LYS A 29 -1.49 -4.47 19.84
C LYS A 29 -2.30 -3.30 20.37
N TYR A 30 -2.53 -2.30 19.53
CA TYR A 30 -3.19 -1.05 19.88
C TYR A 30 -4.07 -0.59 18.73
N ASP A 31 -5.23 -0.03 19.08
CA ASP A 31 -6.13 0.59 18.12
C ASP A 31 -5.40 1.68 17.33
N TYR A 32 -5.72 1.82 16.05
CA TYR A 32 -5.11 2.82 15.19
C TYR A 32 -5.48 4.24 15.62
N MET A 33 -6.72 4.46 16.02
CA MET A 33 -7.18 5.71 16.64
C MET A 33 -7.64 5.50 18.07
N THR A 34 -7.42 6.51 18.90
CA THR A 34 -8.04 6.62 20.22
C THR A 34 -9.55 6.88 20.09
N LYS A 35 -10.33 6.72 21.17
CA LYS A 35 -11.77 7.06 21.20
C LYS A 35 -12.08 8.52 20.83
N SER A 36 -11.10 9.41 20.90
CA SER A 36 -11.20 10.81 20.46
C SER A 36 -10.73 11.04 19.01
N TRP A 37 -10.60 9.95 18.24
CA TRP A 37 -10.22 9.94 16.82
C TRP A 37 -8.84 10.53 16.51
N ASN A 38 -7.93 10.49 17.48
CA ASN A 38 -6.52 10.85 17.26
C ASN A 38 -5.71 9.57 16.99
N LYS A 39 -4.82 9.61 15.99
CA LYS A 39 -3.90 8.49 15.70
C LYS A 39 -3.13 8.11 16.97
N ASN A 40 -3.16 6.83 17.31
CA ASN A 40 -2.44 6.30 18.45
C ASN A 40 -0.97 6.04 18.04
N PRO A 41 0.01 6.76 18.60
CA PRO A 41 1.41 6.56 18.22
C PRO A 41 1.90 5.13 18.53
N LYS A 42 1.27 4.42 19.46
CA LYS A 42 1.63 3.05 19.83
C LYS A 42 1.24 1.99 18.78
N CYS A 43 0.35 2.32 17.84
CA CYS A 43 0.00 1.38 16.75
C CYS A 43 1.09 1.28 15.67
N THR A 44 2.06 2.20 15.68
CA THR A 44 3.08 2.30 14.63
C THR A 44 4.22 1.31 14.86
N ARG A 45 4.56 0.54 13.81
CA ARG A 45 5.65 -0.46 13.81
C ARG A 45 6.75 -0.16 12.79
N THR A 46 6.90 1.09 12.38
CA THR A 46 7.93 1.50 11.41
C THR A 46 9.37 1.30 11.93
N LYS A 47 9.55 1.14 13.25
CA LYS A 47 10.84 0.72 13.83
C LYS A 47 11.26 -0.70 13.40
N GLU A 48 10.31 -1.52 12.98
CA GLU A 48 10.46 -2.87 12.43
C GLU A 48 10.42 -2.86 10.89
N GLY A 49 10.28 -1.68 10.26
CA GLY A 49 10.09 -1.54 8.82
C GLY A 49 8.66 -1.78 8.33
N LEU A 50 7.70 -1.94 9.24
CA LEU A 50 6.30 -2.23 8.90
C LEU A 50 5.41 -0.98 8.99
N ILE A 51 4.49 -0.86 8.04
CA ILE A 51 3.43 0.15 8.00
C ILE A 51 2.08 -0.49 8.36
N ALA A 52 1.15 0.33 8.83
CA ALA A 52 -0.19 -0.10 9.20
C ALA A 52 -1.14 0.08 8.00
N HIS A 53 -1.94 -0.95 7.73
CA HIS A 53 -3.00 -1.01 6.74
C HIS A 53 -4.32 -1.34 7.44
N HIS A 54 -5.41 -0.67 7.12
CA HIS A 54 -6.73 -0.96 7.68
C HIS A 54 -7.42 -2.06 6.88
N LYS A 55 -7.88 -3.15 7.52
CA LYS A 55 -8.63 -4.22 6.83
C LYS A 55 -9.85 -3.68 6.08
N TYR A 56 -10.47 -2.61 6.58
CA TYR A 56 -11.65 -2.00 5.97
C TYR A 56 -11.36 -0.96 4.88
N GLU A 57 -10.12 -0.82 4.41
CA GLU A 57 -9.83 -0.01 3.22
C GLU A 57 -10.41 -0.62 1.91
N ASN A 58 -10.93 -1.86 1.98
CA ASN A 58 -11.78 -2.44 0.94
C ASN A 58 -13.22 -1.90 0.97
N CYS A 59 -13.64 -1.21 2.05
CA CYS A 59 -14.95 -0.61 2.20
C CYS A 59 -14.90 0.93 2.13
N ALA A 60 -13.87 1.58 2.67
CA ALA A 60 -13.75 3.04 2.65
C ALA A 60 -12.32 3.54 2.41
N ILE A 61 -12.17 4.69 1.77
CA ILE A 61 -10.85 5.28 1.48
C ILE A 61 -10.27 6.03 2.69
N MET A 62 -8.95 6.15 2.74
CA MET A 62 -8.23 7.08 3.64
C MET A 62 -8.61 6.94 5.13
N LEU A 63 -8.84 5.72 5.63
CA LEU A 63 -9.23 5.47 7.03
C LEU A 63 -8.15 5.89 8.05
N SER A 64 -6.96 6.24 7.58
CA SER A 64 -5.91 6.90 8.35
C SER A 64 -6.19 8.37 8.71
N LYS A 65 -7.08 9.05 7.97
CA LYS A 65 -7.48 10.45 8.19
C LYS A 65 -8.64 10.54 9.18
N LYS A 66 -8.51 11.42 10.17
CA LYS A 66 -9.49 11.60 11.26
C LYS A 66 -10.89 11.89 10.73
N GLU A 67 -10.99 12.85 9.83
CA GLU A 67 -12.24 13.29 9.22
C GLU A 67 -12.97 12.18 8.46
N ILE A 68 -12.25 11.27 7.79
CA ILE A 68 -12.86 10.14 7.09
C ILE A 68 -13.18 8.99 8.05
N ALA A 69 -12.30 8.71 9.00
CA ALA A 69 -12.52 7.68 10.01
C ALA A 69 -13.81 7.95 10.80
N MET A 70 -14.09 9.21 11.15
CA MET A 70 -15.30 9.62 11.88
C MET A 70 -16.62 9.37 11.12
N LEU A 71 -16.58 9.21 9.80
CA LEU A 71 -17.74 8.91 8.96
C LEU A 71 -18.02 7.40 8.89
N ASN A 72 -17.15 6.58 9.44
CA ASN A 72 -17.18 5.12 9.37
C ASN A 72 -17.23 4.50 10.78
N PRO A 73 -17.61 3.21 10.92
CA PRO A 73 -17.64 2.54 12.22
C PRO A 73 -16.30 2.63 12.96
N PHE A 74 -16.32 3.01 14.24
CA PHE A 74 -15.11 3.10 15.06
C PHE A 74 -14.40 1.75 15.18
N GLU A 75 -15.16 0.64 15.11
CA GLU A 75 -14.66 -0.73 15.12
C GLU A 75 -13.60 -0.98 14.06
N TRP A 76 -13.64 -0.26 12.93
CA TRP A 76 -12.65 -0.39 11.86
C TRP A 76 -11.27 0.13 12.25
N GLN A 77 -11.18 0.94 13.31
CA GLN A 77 -9.95 1.47 13.87
C GLN A 77 -9.35 0.57 14.97
N LEU A 78 -10.04 -0.50 15.37
CA LEU A 78 -9.58 -1.41 16.42
C LEU A 78 -8.35 -2.21 16.00
N ALA A 79 -7.50 -2.54 16.96
CA ALA A 79 -6.20 -3.19 16.73
C ALA A 79 -6.29 -4.49 15.91
N LYS A 80 -7.35 -5.28 16.13
CA LYS A 80 -7.64 -6.52 15.39
C LYS A 80 -7.92 -6.32 13.89
N ASN A 81 -8.27 -5.09 13.50
CA ASN A 81 -8.60 -4.69 12.14
C ASN A 81 -7.45 -3.94 11.46
N ILE A 82 -6.28 -3.93 12.08
CA ILE A 82 -5.05 -3.38 11.52
C ILE A 82 -4.13 -4.54 11.12
N VAL A 83 -3.65 -4.48 9.89
CA VAL A 83 -2.62 -5.35 9.34
C VAL A 83 -1.32 -4.56 9.34
N HIS A 84 -0.22 -5.17 9.78
CA HIS A 84 1.12 -4.61 9.61
C HIS A 84 1.79 -5.31 8.44
N CYS A 85 2.40 -4.54 7.55
CA CYS A 85 2.96 -5.05 6.31
C CYS A 85 4.16 -4.20 5.85
N ASP A 86 5.03 -4.75 5.01
CA ASP A 86 6.02 -3.96 4.28
C ASP A 86 5.39 -3.23 3.07
N TYR A 87 6.18 -2.44 2.35
CA TYR A 87 5.70 -1.66 1.21
C TYR A 87 5.15 -2.50 0.04
N LEU A 88 5.75 -3.66 -0.24
CA LEU A 88 5.30 -4.53 -1.33
C LEU A 88 4.06 -5.32 -0.93
N GLU A 89 3.99 -5.73 0.33
CA GLU A 89 2.82 -6.35 0.91
C GLU A 89 1.63 -5.37 0.90
N HIS A 90 1.87 -4.10 1.25
CA HIS A 90 0.88 -3.03 1.17
C HIS A 90 0.40 -2.80 -0.26
N LEU A 91 1.32 -2.73 -1.23
CA LEU A 91 0.95 -2.63 -2.64
C LEU A 91 0.02 -3.79 -3.06
N LEU A 92 0.35 -5.02 -2.68
CA LEU A 92 -0.47 -6.19 -3.02
C LEU A 92 -1.85 -6.14 -2.35
N LEU A 93 -1.96 -5.72 -1.09
CA LEU A 93 -3.25 -5.50 -0.42
C LEU A 93 -4.14 -4.56 -1.25
N HIS A 94 -3.59 -3.43 -1.69
CA HIS A 94 -4.32 -2.50 -2.54
C HIS A 94 -4.68 -3.12 -3.90
N VAL A 95 -3.78 -3.84 -4.56
CA VAL A 95 -4.11 -4.53 -5.83
C VAL A 95 -5.27 -5.51 -5.67
N LEU A 96 -5.29 -6.30 -4.58
CA LEU A 96 -6.37 -7.25 -4.31
C LEU A 96 -7.72 -6.54 -4.08
N ILE A 97 -7.73 -5.39 -3.41
CA ILE A 97 -8.95 -4.57 -3.25
C ILE A 97 -9.44 -4.06 -4.61
N CYS A 98 -8.54 -3.63 -5.50
CA CYS A 98 -8.94 -3.16 -6.83
C CYS A 98 -9.50 -4.30 -7.70
N GLU A 99 -8.97 -5.51 -7.55
CA GLU A 99 -9.46 -6.71 -8.23
C GLU A 99 -10.87 -7.10 -7.78
N TYR A 100 -11.10 -7.05 -6.46
CA TYR A 100 -12.33 -7.52 -5.83
C TYR A 100 -12.77 -6.53 -4.74
N PRO A 101 -13.31 -5.36 -5.13
CA PRO A 101 -13.77 -4.39 -4.15
C PRO A 101 -14.94 -4.96 -3.34
N SER A 102 -15.07 -4.55 -2.07
CA SER A 102 -16.16 -5.03 -1.21
C SER A 102 -17.52 -4.63 -1.77
N GLU A 103 -18.51 -5.52 -1.67
CA GLU A 103 -19.92 -5.18 -1.92
C GLU A 103 -20.44 -4.15 -0.91
N GLU A 104 -19.84 -4.12 0.29
CA GLU A 104 -20.18 -3.19 1.37
C GLU A 104 -19.40 -1.86 1.29
N LYS A 105 -18.75 -1.58 0.15
CA LYS A 105 -17.99 -0.34 0.02
C LYS A 105 -18.91 0.88 0.02
N ASN A 106 -18.41 1.99 0.55
CA ASN A 106 -19.12 3.26 0.53
C ASN A 106 -19.46 3.68 -0.91
N ASP A 107 -20.65 4.24 -1.07
CA ASP A 107 -21.10 4.79 -2.35
C ASP A 107 -20.15 5.89 -2.82
N PHE A 108 -19.94 5.96 -4.14
CA PHE A 108 -19.08 6.95 -4.80
C PHE A 108 -17.59 6.90 -4.40
N GLU A 109 -17.16 5.92 -3.62
CA GLU A 109 -15.74 5.71 -3.30
C GLU A 109 -15.08 4.68 -4.22
N ALA A 110 -13.98 5.11 -4.84
CA ALA A 110 -13.07 4.26 -5.62
C ALA A 110 -11.98 3.72 -4.69
N VAL A 111 -12.30 2.65 -3.96
CA VAL A 111 -11.41 2.04 -2.98
C VAL A 111 -10.08 1.59 -3.63
N SER A 112 -9.00 1.72 -2.85
CA SER A 112 -7.64 1.31 -3.18
C SER A 112 -6.90 2.02 -4.34
N ILE A 113 -7.53 2.25 -5.50
CA ILE A 113 -6.80 2.71 -6.69
C ILE A 113 -6.05 4.02 -6.46
N GLY A 114 -6.65 4.96 -5.71
CA GLY A 114 -6.02 6.21 -5.33
C GLY A 114 -4.78 6.02 -4.43
N GLY A 115 -4.77 5.01 -3.56
CA GLY A 115 -3.63 4.61 -2.75
C GLY A 115 -2.44 4.15 -3.60
N ILE A 116 -2.73 3.33 -4.60
CA ILE A 116 -1.74 2.80 -5.54
C ILE A 116 -1.10 3.94 -6.35
N ILE A 117 -1.92 4.70 -7.08
CA ILE A 117 -1.42 5.60 -8.14
C ILE A 117 -0.90 6.96 -7.64
N ASN A 118 -1.31 7.39 -6.45
CA ASN A 118 -0.91 8.69 -5.90
C ASN A 118 0.16 8.59 -4.80
N PHE A 119 0.33 7.40 -4.20
CA PHE A 119 1.24 7.23 -3.06
C PHE A 119 2.21 6.07 -3.28
N ILE A 120 1.73 4.82 -3.29
CA ILE A 120 2.59 3.64 -3.18
C ILE A 120 3.48 3.46 -4.42
N VAL A 121 2.91 3.48 -5.62
CA VAL A 121 3.67 3.32 -6.87
C VAL A 121 4.65 4.47 -7.08
N PRO A 122 4.26 5.75 -6.94
CA PRO A 122 5.22 6.85 -7.03
C PRO A 122 6.37 6.77 -6.02
N GLU A 123 6.11 6.34 -4.77
CA GLU A 123 7.16 6.15 -3.75
C GLU A 123 8.12 5.02 -4.13
N LEU A 124 7.58 3.87 -4.58
CA LEU A 124 8.39 2.73 -4.99
C LEU A 124 9.20 3.00 -6.26
N ASN A 125 8.67 3.79 -7.19
CA ASN A 125 9.41 4.24 -8.37
C ASN A 125 10.63 5.07 -7.98
N ASP A 126 10.47 6.05 -7.08
CA ASP A 126 11.58 6.85 -6.57
C ASP A 126 12.62 5.95 -5.89
N PHE A 127 12.16 5.09 -4.98
CA PHE A 127 13.01 4.19 -4.22
C PHE A 127 13.83 3.25 -5.12
N TYR A 128 13.19 2.51 -6.03
CA TYR A 128 13.90 1.59 -6.94
C TYR A 128 14.72 2.31 -8.03
N SER A 129 14.58 3.63 -8.14
CA SER A 129 15.43 4.47 -8.98
C SER A 129 16.61 5.09 -8.21
N GLY A 130 16.75 4.77 -6.92
CA GLY A 130 17.88 5.17 -6.08
C GLY A 130 17.61 6.36 -5.15
N TRP A 131 16.36 6.83 -5.03
CA TRP A 131 16.04 7.84 -4.02
C TRP A 131 16.19 7.27 -2.60
N ILE A 132 16.91 8.00 -1.76
CA ILE A 132 17.13 7.65 -0.36
C ILE A 132 16.49 8.72 0.52
N THR A 133 15.50 8.30 1.31
CA THR A 133 14.84 9.15 2.29
C THR A 133 15.78 9.60 3.41
N LYS A 134 15.58 10.82 3.92
CA LYS A 134 16.24 11.31 5.14
C LYS A 134 15.54 10.85 6.42
N GLN A 135 14.35 10.26 6.31
CA GLN A 135 13.55 9.82 7.45
C GLN A 135 13.94 8.42 7.91
N GLU A 136 14.45 8.29 9.14
CA GLU A 136 14.93 7.00 9.66
C GLU A 136 13.88 5.89 9.65
N TRP A 137 12.62 6.22 9.93
CA TRP A 137 11.54 5.24 9.91
C TRP A 137 11.31 4.69 8.49
N GLN A 138 11.41 5.53 7.46
CA GLN A 138 11.17 5.13 6.07
C GLN A 138 12.37 4.37 5.51
N LYS A 139 13.61 4.70 5.93
CA LYS A 139 14.79 3.89 5.63
C LYS A 139 14.61 2.45 6.08
N LYS A 140 14.11 2.24 7.31
CA LYS A 140 13.83 0.89 7.82
C LYS A 140 12.82 0.12 6.99
N CYS A 141 11.75 0.79 6.54
CA CYS A 141 10.77 0.18 5.65
C CYS A 141 11.39 -0.18 4.29
N HIS A 142 12.22 0.69 3.73
CA HIS A 142 12.93 0.47 2.46
C HIS A 142 13.93 -0.70 2.54
N GLU A 143 14.63 -0.89 3.66
CA GLU A 143 15.57 -2.02 3.82
C GLU A 143 14.89 -3.39 3.67
N LEU A 144 13.61 -3.53 4.07
CA LEU A 144 12.88 -4.79 3.92
C LEU A 144 12.60 -5.15 2.45
N ILE A 145 12.54 -4.16 1.56
CA ILE A 145 12.12 -4.36 0.17
C ILE A 145 13.23 -4.10 -0.85
N LYS A 146 14.38 -3.57 -0.43
CA LYS A 146 15.53 -3.21 -1.28
C LYS A 146 15.91 -4.24 -2.35
N GLY A 147 15.91 -5.53 -2.00
CA GLY A 147 16.29 -6.61 -2.91
C GLY A 147 15.16 -7.16 -3.79
N ASN A 148 13.95 -6.60 -3.70
CA ASN A 148 12.72 -7.24 -4.20
C ASN A 148 12.07 -6.44 -5.35
N LYS A 149 12.87 -5.78 -6.19
CA LYS A 149 12.39 -5.04 -7.38
C LYS A 149 11.57 -5.93 -8.32
N ASP A 150 11.95 -7.19 -8.49
CA ASP A 150 11.22 -8.12 -9.37
C ASP A 150 9.80 -8.42 -8.86
N VAL A 151 9.63 -8.49 -7.53
CA VAL A 151 8.31 -8.63 -6.90
C VAL A 151 7.47 -7.38 -7.16
N TYR A 152 8.07 -6.19 -7.02
CA TYR A 152 7.38 -4.94 -7.36
C TYR A 152 6.87 -4.96 -8.80
N LEU A 153 7.72 -5.26 -9.78
CA LEU A 153 7.33 -5.33 -11.19
C LEU A 153 6.27 -6.42 -11.45
N THR A 154 6.34 -7.55 -10.74
CA THR A 154 5.34 -8.61 -10.82
C THR A 154 3.96 -8.15 -10.34
N ILE A 155 3.90 -7.42 -9.22
CA ILE A 155 2.66 -6.84 -8.70
C ILE A 155 2.12 -5.76 -9.65
N ILE A 156 2.99 -4.92 -10.23
CA ILE A 156 2.57 -3.93 -11.23
C ILE A 156 1.98 -4.60 -12.46
N LYS A 157 2.58 -5.68 -12.96
CA LYS A 157 2.03 -6.45 -14.08
C LYS A 157 0.63 -6.98 -13.78
N ARG A 158 0.43 -7.54 -12.57
CA ARG A 158 -0.88 -7.97 -12.09
C ARG A 158 -1.86 -6.81 -12.06
N PHE A 159 -1.49 -5.68 -11.45
CA PHE A 159 -2.32 -4.48 -11.38
C PHE A 159 -2.76 -4.01 -12.77
N LYS A 160 -1.83 -3.89 -13.74
CA LYS A 160 -2.14 -3.51 -15.13
C LYS A 160 -3.16 -4.46 -15.75
N SER A 161 -2.98 -5.77 -15.59
CA SER A 161 -3.88 -6.78 -16.16
C SER A 161 -5.28 -6.71 -15.54
N SER A 162 -5.35 -6.65 -14.22
CA SER A 162 -6.59 -6.74 -13.46
C SER A 162 -7.41 -5.45 -13.51
N CYS A 163 -6.75 -4.29 -13.52
CA CYS A 163 -7.39 -2.99 -13.39
C CYS A 163 -7.50 -2.21 -14.71
N LYS A 164 -7.18 -2.85 -15.85
CA LYS A 164 -7.21 -2.20 -17.18
C LYS A 164 -8.55 -1.52 -17.53
N ASN A 165 -9.66 -2.02 -16.98
CA ASN A 165 -11.00 -1.50 -17.22
C ASN A 165 -11.50 -0.58 -16.10
N ASN A 166 -10.69 -0.32 -15.06
CA ASN A 166 -11.06 0.59 -14.01
C ASN A 166 -11.09 2.02 -14.57
N PRO A 167 -12.18 2.79 -14.41
CA PRO A 167 -12.33 4.11 -15.02
C PRO A 167 -11.30 5.14 -14.53
N PHE A 168 -10.66 4.90 -13.39
CA PHE A 168 -9.62 5.77 -12.84
C PHE A 168 -8.19 5.32 -13.19
N PHE A 169 -8.04 4.21 -13.92
CA PHE A 169 -6.74 3.71 -14.33
C PHE A 169 -6.37 4.18 -15.73
N SER A 170 -5.17 4.75 -15.86
CA SER A 170 -4.43 4.85 -17.11
C SER A 170 -2.98 4.44 -16.85
N GLU A 171 -2.26 3.97 -17.87
CA GLU A 171 -0.85 3.58 -17.68
C GLU A 171 0.02 4.76 -17.22
N ASP A 172 -0.32 5.99 -17.64
CA ASP A 172 0.39 7.21 -17.23
C ASP A 172 0.35 7.43 -15.70
N CYS A 173 -0.63 6.87 -15.00
CA CYS A 173 -0.69 6.89 -13.55
C CYS A 173 0.50 6.18 -12.89
N LEU A 174 1.16 5.25 -13.59
CA LEU A 174 2.30 4.49 -13.07
C LEU A 174 3.65 5.20 -13.31
N PHE A 175 3.68 6.25 -14.13
CA PHE A 175 4.91 6.98 -14.51
C PHE A 175 5.07 8.27 -13.70
N LYS A 176 4.98 8.14 -12.37
CA LYS A 176 5.01 9.26 -11.43
C LYS A 176 6.12 9.10 -10.39
N SER A 177 6.64 10.25 -9.94
CA SER A 177 7.54 10.38 -8.80
C SER A 177 6.78 10.99 -7.63
N PHE A 178 6.90 10.41 -6.44
CA PHE A 178 6.26 10.95 -5.26
C PHE A 178 6.96 12.22 -4.78
N ASN A 179 8.30 12.21 -4.80
CA ASN A 179 9.15 13.23 -4.20
C ASN A 179 9.37 14.46 -5.10
N GLU A 180 8.98 14.40 -6.37
CA GLU A 180 9.07 15.53 -7.30
C GLU A 180 8.28 16.75 -6.82
N GLN A 181 7.08 16.55 -6.28
CA GLN A 181 6.24 17.65 -5.76
C GLN A 181 6.89 18.41 -4.59
N TYR A 182 7.86 17.78 -3.90
CA TYR A 182 8.60 18.38 -2.79
C TYR A 182 9.98 18.93 -3.22
N GLY A 183 10.34 18.82 -4.50
CA GLY A 183 11.66 19.19 -5.01
C GLY A 183 12.81 18.31 -4.48
N LEU A 184 12.50 17.11 -3.98
CA LEU A 184 13.48 16.20 -3.36
C LEU A 184 14.03 15.14 -4.34
N TRP A 185 13.37 14.96 -5.47
CA TRP A 185 13.73 14.02 -6.53
C TRP A 185 13.16 14.51 -7.87
N SER A 186 13.63 13.99 -8.99
CA SER A 186 13.03 14.28 -10.30
C SER A 186 12.47 13.03 -10.94
N SER A 187 11.28 13.14 -11.55
CA SER A 187 10.67 12.06 -12.33
C SER A 187 11.56 11.60 -13.49
N LYS A 188 12.48 12.47 -13.98
CA LYS A 188 13.48 12.09 -14.99
C LYS A 188 14.43 10.99 -14.52
N GLN A 189 14.74 10.93 -13.22
CA GLN A 189 15.61 9.91 -12.63
C GLN A 189 14.94 8.53 -12.61
N ASN A 190 13.60 8.50 -12.68
CA ASN A 190 12.81 7.26 -12.72
C ASN A 190 12.66 6.69 -14.14
N LYS A 191 13.32 7.27 -15.15
CA LYS A 191 13.18 6.83 -16.55
C LYS A 191 13.42 5.33 -16.75
N SER A 192 14.39 4.75 -16.04
CA SER A 192 14.67 3.30 -16.16
C SER A 192 13.50 2.46 -15.64
N ILE A 193 12.98 2.77 -14.44
CA ILE A 193 11.85 2.01 -13.88
C ILE A 193 10.57 2.19 -14.71
N TYR A 194 10.36 3.38 -15.29
CA TYR A 194 9.22 3.60 -16.19
C TYR A 194 9.31 2.74 -17.46
N ASN A 195 10.51 2.58 -18.03
CA ASN A 195 10.71 1.70 -19.17
C ASN A 195 10.44 0.24 -18.80
N ASP A 196 10.90 -0.20 -17.63
CA ASP A 196 10.61 -1.55 -17.11
C ASP A 196 9.10 -1.76 -17.01
N ILE A 197 8.38 -0.83 -16.36
CA ILE A 197 6.91 -0.88 -16.20
C ILE A 197 6.17 -0.86 -17.54
N LYS A 198 6.66 -0.07 -18.51
CA LYS A 198 6.08 0.02 -19.85
C LYS A 198 6.22 -1.30 -20.63
N SER A 199 7.25 -2.09 -20.34
CA SER A 199 7.50 -3.38 -21.00
C SER A 199 6.70 -4.56 -20.45
N LEU A 200 5.99 -4.38 -19.32
CA LEU A 200 5.16 -5.41 -18.67
C LEU A 200 3.84 -5.67 -19.39
#